data_AF-A0A969CRS6-F1
#
_entry.id   AF-A0A969CRS6-F1
#
_cell.length_a   1.000
_cell.length_b   1.000
_cell.length_c   1.000
_cell.angle_alpha   90.00
_cell.angle_beta   90.00
_cell.angle_gamma   90.00
#
_symmetry.space_group_name_H-M   'P 1'
#
loop_
_entity.id
_entity.type
_entity.pdbx_description
1 polymer ?
#
loop_
_entity_poly.entity_id
_entity_poly.type
_entity_poly.pdbx_seq_one_letter_code
_entity_poly.pdbx_strand_id
1 'polypeptide(L)'
;MAAHRYLYEKLAFHYGYLVIPFKCGMISGSDLYSYQLLCAFERQGHFHKAVNSTEEVAVSVERSIAIAQSFLAQHSDLPSAADYVQQRYVYQGNLILISEIAGKYFYDHYPPDRLTNLAAPRLFETEADCIAWVKQGIDRIHPIVATHDS
;
A
#
# COMPACT_ATOMS: atom_id res chain seq x y z
N MET A 1 -8.84 17.95 -11.49
CA MET A 1 -8.87 17.28 -10.16
C MET A 1 -7.48 16.72 -9.93
N ALA A 2 -6.84 17.04 -8.81
CA ALA A 2 -5.50 16.53 -8.53
C ALA A 2 -5.51 15.00 -8.52
N ALA A 3 -4.55 14.37 -9.21
CA ALA A 3 -4.45 12.92 -9.29
C ALA A 3 -4.35 12.35 -7.87
N HIS A 4 -5.30 11.48 -7.51
CA HIS A 4 -5.26 10.73 -6.26
C HIS A 4 -4.07 9.78 -6.33
N ARG A 5 -3.06 10.00 -5.48
CA ARG A 5 -1.88 9.14 -5.40
C ARG A 5 -1.69 8.67 -3.97
N TYR A 6 -1.61 7.35 -3.80
CA TYR A 6 -1.18 6.74 -2.55
C TYR A 6 0.31 6.95 -2.33
N LEU A 7 0.67 7.24 -1.09
CA LEU A 7 2.04 7.50 -0.64
C LEU A 7 2.60 6.21 -0.03
N TYR A 8 2.80 5.18 -0.85
CA TYR A 8 3.21 3.86 -0.39
C TYR A 8 4.56 3.86 0.33
N GLU A 9 5.44 4.80 0.02
CA GLU A 9 6.72 5.01 0.70
C GLU A 9 6.57 5.47 2.16
N LYS A 10 5.39 5.95 2.55
CA LYS A 10 5.06 6.40 3.91
C LYS A 10 4.10 5.47 4.63
N LEU A 11 3.72 4.34 4.05
CA LEU A 11 2.72 3.46 4.65
C LEU A 11 3.21 2.85 5.97
N ALA A 12 2.27 2.58 6.89
CA ALA A 12 2.53 1.93 8.17
C ALA A 12 1.75 0.61 8.29
N PHE A 13 2.19 -0.28 9.18
CA PHE A 13 1.47 -1.52 9.50
C PHE A 13 0.92 -1.45 10.93
N HIS A 14 -0.34 -1.86 11.13
CA HIS A 14 -0.97 -1.87 12.44
C HIS A 14 -2.16 -2.85 12.48
N TYR A 15 -2.21 -3.73 13.50
CA TYR A 15 -3.27 -4.75 13.67
C TYR A 15 -3.62 -5.53 12.38
N GLY A 16 -2.63 -5.98 11.60
CA GLY A 16 -2.91 -6.73 10.36
C GLY A 16 -3.33 -5.87 9.16
N TYR A 17 -3.38 -4.54 9.30
CA TYR A 17 -3.71 -3.61 8.24
C TYR A 17 -2.49 -2.78 7.82
N LEU A 18 -2.34 -2.59 6.52
CA LEU A 18 -1.52 -1.52 5.95
C LEU A 18 -2.33 -0.23 5.98
N VAL A 19 -1.81 0.77 6.66
CA VAL A 19 -2.31 2.14 6.67
C VAL A 19 -1.65 2.88 5.52
N ILE A 20 -2.43 3.20 4.48
CA ILE A 20 -1.94 3.77 3.23
C ILE A 20 -2.36 5.24 3.15
N PRO A 21 -1.45 6.19 3.45
CA PRO A 21 -1.77 7.60 3.37
C PRO A 21 -1.90 8.08 1.91
N PHE A 22 -2.75 9.06 1.69
CA PHE A 22 -2.88 9.77 0.41
C PHE A 22 -3.23 11.24 0.62
N LYS A 23 -2.87 12.09 -0.34
CA LYS A 23 -3.28 13.50 -0.37
C LYS A 23 -4.73 13.61 -0.84
N CYS A 24 -5.61 14.13 -0.01
CA CYS A 24 -7.04 14.27 -0.30
C CYS A 24 -7.45 15.70 -0.70
N GLY A 25 -6.58 16.69 -0.49
CA GLY A 25 -6.88 18.08 -0.85
C GLY A 25 -5.80 19.06 -0.44
N MET A 26 -6.18 20.33 -0.41
CA MET A 26 -5.35 21.44 0.05
C MET A 26 -6.25 22.53 0.64
N ILE A 27 -5.86 23.14 1.76
CA ILE A 27 -6.53 24.28 2.37
C ILE A 27 -5.51 25.37 2.66
N SER A 28 -5.77 26.60 2.20
CA SER A 28 -4.88 27.75 2.42
C SER A 28 -3.40 27.48 2.08
N GLY A 29 -3.15 26.73 1.00
CA GLY A 29 -1.80 26.34 0.57
C GLY A 29 -1.16 25.18 1.35
N SER A 30 -1.84 24.63 2.35
CA SER A 30 -1.39 23.45 3.11
C SER A 30 -2.07 22.19 2.59
N ASP A 31 -1.29 21.13 2.38
CA ASP A 31 -1.80 19.84 1.92
C ASP A 31 -2.64 19.15 3.00
N LEU A 32 -3.71 18.50 2.58
CA LEU A 32 -4.56 17.67 3.42
C LEU A 32 -4.37 16.20 3.07
N TYR A 33 -4.30 15.38 4.10
CA TYR A 33 -4.02 13.95 4.03
C TYR A 33 -5.13 13.16 4.67
N SER A 34 -5.40 12.00 4.09
CA SER A 34 -6.27 10.98 4.63
C SER A 34 -5.60 9.62 4.48
N TYR A 35 -6.31 8.54 4.77
CA TYR A 35 -5.77 7.18 4.71
C TYR A 35 -6.81 6.21 4.17
N GLN A 36 -6.32 5.12 3.59
CA GLN A 36 -7.09 3.94 3.28
C GLN A 36 -6.43 2.72 3.90
N LEU A 37 -7.24 1.78 4.38
CA LEU A 37 -6.78 0.56 5.03
C LEU A 37 -6.72 -0.57 4.02
N LEU A 38 -5.67 -1.37 4.06
CA LEU A 38 -5.56 -2.60 3.27
C LEU A 38 -5.23 -3.75 4.21
N CYS A 39 -6.19 -4.65 4.43
CA CYS A 39 -5.97 -5.86 5.23
C CYS A 39 -4.91 -6.74 4.55
N ALA A 40 -3.85 -7.11 5.26
CA ALA A 40 -2.79 -7.97 4.78
C ALA A 40 -3.16 -9.46 4.79
N PHE A 41 -4.16 -9.85 5.59
CA PHE A 41 -4.60 -11.24 5.74
C PHE A 41 -5.84 -11.55 4.91
N GLU A 42 -5.68 -12.35 3.86
CA GLU A 42 -6.75 -12.99 3.03
C GLU A 42 -7.95 -12.10 2.65
N ARG A 43 -7.81 -10.78 2.75
CA ARG A 43 -8.89 -9.79 2.58
C ARG A 43 -10.08 -9.98 3.55
N GLN A 44 -9.84 -10.56 4.73
CA GLN A 44 -10.93 -10.94 5.66
C GLN A 44 -11.22 -9.91 6.75
N GLY A 45 -10.34 -8.94 6.98
CA GLY A 45 -10.59 -7.89 7.96
C GLY A 45 -11.74 -6.96 7.55
N HIS A 46 -12.63 -6.61 8.48
CA HIS A 46 -13.79 -5.75 8.26
C HIS A 46 -13.45 -4.40 7.62
N PHE A 47 -12.23 -3.90 7.84
CA PHE A 47 -11.77 -2.63 7.29
C PHE A 47 -10.94 -2.79 6.01
N HIS A 48 -10.95 -3.95 5.35
CA HIS A 48 -10.24 -4.13 4.09
C HIS A 48 -10.76 -3.15 3.03
N LYS A 49 -9.87 -2.28 2.53
CA LYS A 49 -10.13 -1.17 1.59
C LYS A 49 -11.01 -0.05 2.15
N ALA A 50 -11.28 -0.01 3.45
CA ALA A 50 -12.02 1.10 4.05
C ALA A 50 -11.24 2.41 3.93
N VAL A 51 -11.90 3.45 3.43
CA VAL A 51 -11.36 4.81 3.40
C VAL A 51 -11.78 5.50 4.68
N ASN A 52 -10.80 6.08 5.39
CA ASN A 52 -10.97 7.00 6.52
C ASN A 52 -12.28 6.84 7.31
N SER A 53 -12.38 5.79 8.11
CA SER A 53 -13.58 5.48 8.90
C SER A 53 -13.88 6.50 10.01
N THR A 54 -12.97 7.46 10.24
CA THR A 54 -13.11 8.53 11.22
C THR A 54 -13.61 9.85 10.62
N GLU A 55 -13.65 9.99 9.30
CA GLU A 55 -13.91 11.27 8.57
C GLU A 55 -12.92 12.42 8.86
N GLU A 56 -11.99 12.23 9.81
CA GLU A 56 -10.93 13.20 10.13
C GLU A 56 -9.86 13.28 9.03
N VAL A 57 -9.56 14.50 8.58
CA VAL A 57 -8.42 14.79 7.68
C VAL A 57 -7.26 15.39 8.46
N ALA A 58 -6.04 15.15 8.00
CA ALA A 58 -4.82 15.58 8.66
C ALA A 58 -4.03 16.59 7.83
N VAL A 59 -3.28 17.46 8.51
CA VAL A 59 -2.35 18.43 7.88
C VAL A 59 -0.96 17.84 7.61
N SER A 60 -0.73 16.58 8.01
CA SER A 60 0.50 15.84 7.70
C SER A 60 0.22 14.36 7.50
N VAL A 61 1.14 13.68 6.83
CA VAL A 61 1.08 12.22 6.61
C VAL A 61 1.18 11.46 7.93
N GLU A 62 2.08 11.89 8.82
CA GLU A 62 2.30 11.26 10.12
C GLU A 62 1.03 11.33 10.97
N ARG A 63 0.30 12.45 10.90
CA ARG A 63 -0.96 12.61 11.62
C ARG A 63 -2.07 11.76 11.02
N SER A 64 -2.17 11.62 9.70
CA SER A 64 -3.19 10.73 9.10
C SER A 64 -2.95 9.26 9.49
N ILE A 65 -1.69 8.84 9.56
CA ILE A 65 -1.31 7.51 10.04
C ILE A 65 -1.69 7.34 11.51
N ALA A 66 -1.37 8.32 12.37
CA ALA A 66 -1.69 8.26 13.80
C ALA A 66 -3.21 8.16 14.07
N ILE A 67 -4.03 8.86 13.26
CA ILE A 67 -5.50 8.75 13.32
C ILE A 67 -5.93 7.32 13.00
N ALA A 68 -5.44 6.76 11.89
CA ALA A 68 -5.78 5.38 11.48
C ALA A 68 -5.34 4.34 12.52
N GLN A 69 -4.15 4.50 13.09
CA GLN A 69 -3.64 3.61 14.13
C GLN A 69 -4.50 3.68 15.39
N SER A 70 -4.87 4.88 15.82
CA SER A 70 -5.76 5.08 16.97
C SER A 70 -7.14 4.44 16.74
N PHE A 71 -7.69 4.58 15.53
CA PHE A 71 -8.93 3.94 15.12
C PHE A 71 -8.83 2.41 15.21
N LEU A 72 -7.81 1.82 14.57
CA LEU A 72 -7.59 0.38 14.58
C LEU A 72 -7.36 -0.17 15.99
N ALA A 73 -6.64 0.54 16.85
CA ALA A 73 -6.44 0.13 18.24
C ALA A 73 -7.74 0.01 19.05
N GLN A 74 -8.80 0.74 18.65
CA GLN A 74 -10.11 0.71 19.32
C GLN A 74 -11.11 -0.23 18.65
N HIS A 75 -10.98 -0.43 17.33
CA HIS A 75 -12.02 -1.08 16.53
C HIS A 75 -11.57 -2.33 15.78
N SER A 76 -10.27 -2.63 15.72
CA SER A 76 -9.77 -3.76 14.95
C SER A 76 -10.39 -5.07 15.39
N ASP A 77 -10.84 -5.82 14.40
CA ASP A 77 -11.33 -7.19 14.48
C ASP A 77 -10.20 -8.22 14.37
N LEU A 78 -8.99 -7.78 14.00
CA LEU A 78 -7.80 -8.61 13.89
C LEU A 78 -6.95 -8.54 15.16
N PRO A 79 -6.31 -9.65 15.55
CA PRO A 79 -5.43 -9.69 16.71
C PRO A 79 -4.18 -8.83 16.48
N SER A 80 -3.70 -8.16 17.54
CA SER A 80 -2.54 -7.25 17.45
C SER A 80 -1.25 -7.95 17.02
N ALA A 81 -1.15 -9.27 17.22
CA ALA A 81 0.01 -10.10 16.91
C ALA A 81 -0.04 -10.75 15.53
N ALA A 82 -0.98 -10.35 14.66
CA ALA A 82 -1.02 -10.75 13.25
C ALA A 82 0.09 -10.05 12.43
N ASP A 83 1.33 -10.07 12.93
CA ASP A 83 2.52 -9.59 12.23
C ASP A 83 2.85 -10.59 11.12
N TYR A 84 2.04 -10.55 10.06
CA TYR A 84 2.30 -11.24 8.82
C TYR A 84 3.46 -10.52 8.13
N VAL A 85 4.60 -11.21 8.02
CA VAL A 85 5.79 -10.67 7.37
C VAL A 85 5.60 -10.76 5.86
N GLN A 86 4.97 -9.73 5.29
CA GLN A 86 5.03 -9.45 3.86
C GLN A 86 6.28 -8.66 3.54
N GLN A 87 7.03 -9.12 2.53
CA GLN A 87 8.12 -8.33 1.99
C GLN A 87 7.52 -7.23 1.12
N ARG A 88 7.79 -5.99 1.51
CA ARG A 88 7.16 -4.79 0.94
C ARG A 88 8.13 -4.07 0.02
N TYR A 89 7.68 -3.84 -1.20
CA TYR A 89 8.43 -3.09 -2.21
C TYR A 89 7.59 -1.93 -2.74
N VAL A 90 8.24 -0.78 -2.94
CA VAL A 90 7.68 0.34 -3.70
C VAL A 90 8.52 0.52 -4.95
N TYR A 91 7.91 0.41 -6.13
CA TYR A 91 8.61 0.52 -7.42
C TYR A 91 7.81 1.34 -8.42
N GLN A 92 8.43 2.41 -8.93
CA GLN A 92 7.76 3.42 -9.78
C GLN A 92 6.39 3.89 -9.22
N GLY A 93 6.27 4.02 -7.89
CA GLY A 93 5.02 4.39 -7.23
C GLY A 93 3.97 3.28 -7.10
N ASN A 94 4.27 2.06 -7.52
CA ASN A 94 3.43 0.88 -7.27
C ASN A 94 3.83 0.24 -5.94
N LEU A 95 2.85 -0.26 -5.19
CA LEU A 95 3.07 -1.13 -4.03
C LEU A 95 3.06 -2.58 -4.50
N ILE A 96 4.08 -3.33 -4.09
CA ILE A 96 4.22 -4.75 -4.35
C ILE A 96 4.41 -5.42 -2.99
N LEU A 97 3.53 -6.35 -2.66
CA LEU A 97 3.60 -7.15 -1.43
C LEU A 97 3.93 -8.57 -1.84
N ILE A 98 5.06 -9.09 -1.39
CA ILE A 98 5.44 -10.49 -1.63
C ILE A 98 5.18 -11.28 -0.35
N SER A 99 4.56 -12.43 -0.54
CA SER A 99 4.21 -13.36 0.52
C SER A 99 4.74 -14.75 0.17
N GLU A 100 5.06 -15.53 1.19
CA GLU A 100 5.53 -16.91 1.06
C GLU A 100 4.52 -17.86 1.70
N ILE A 101 4.09 -18.88 0.96
CA ILE A 101 3.28 -19.99 1.46
C ILE A 101 3.91 -21.29 0.95
N ALA A 102 4.24 -22.19 1.87
CA ALA A 102 4.81 -23.50 1.57
C ALA A 102 6.03 -23.46 0.63
N GLY A 103 6.94 -22.49 0.83
CA GLY A 103 8.14 -22.32 0.02
C GLY A 103 7.89 -21.78 -1.39
N LYS A 104 6.68 -21.29 -1.68
CA LYS A 104 6.33 -20.62 -2.93
C LYS A 104 6.03 -19.16 -2.68
N TYR A 105 6.51 -18.31 -3.57
CA TYR A 105 6.29 -16.87 -3.51
C TYR A 105 5.17 -16.45 -4.44
N PHE A 106 4.32 -15.56 -3.93
CA PHE A 106 3.25 -14.90 -4.65
C PHE A 106 3.30 -13.41 -4.32
N TYR A 107 2.65 -12.61 -5.15
CA TYR A 107 2.64 -11.17 -4.98
C TYR A 107 1.25 -10.59 -5.14
N ASP A 108 1.01 -9.51 -4.40
CA ASP A 108 -0.01 -8.53 -4.74
C ASP A 108 0.67 -7.31 -5.38
N HIS A 109 -0.02 -6.68 -6.34
CA HIS A 109 0.45 -5.47 -7.02
C HIS A 109 -0.65 -4.41 -7.03
N TYR A 110 -0.38 -3.27 -6.40
CA TYR A 110 -1.30 -2.13 -6.32
C TYR A 110 -0.70 -0.90 -7.03
N PRO A 111 -1.35 -0.39 -8.09
CA PRO A 111 -0.97 0.84 -8.76
C PRO A 111 -1.00 2.09 -7.85
N PRO A 112 -0.30 3.18 -8.19
CA PRO A 112 -0.27 4.42 -7.40
C PRO A 112 -1.63 5.10 -7.21
N ASP A 113 -2.60 4.82 -8.08
CA ASP A 113 -3.87 5.54 -8.18
C ASP A 113 -5.09 4.72 -7.69
N ARG A 114 -4.92 3.43 -7.39
CA ARG A 114 -6.02 2.55 -6.95
C ARG A 114 -5.54 1.37 -6.10
N LEU A 115 -6.27 1.05 -5.02
CA LEU A 115 -6.11 -0.20 -4.25
C LEU A 115 -6.84 -1.39 -4.89
N THR A 116 -6.60 -1.61 -6.18
CA THR A 116 -7.04 -2.82 -6.88
C THR A 116 -5.82 -3.67 -7.20
N ASN A 117 -5.80 -4.90 -6.70
CA ASN A 117 -4.71 -5.83 -6.96
C ASN A 117 -4.72 -6.25 -8.44
N LEU A 118 -3.61 -6.02 -9.14
CA LEU A 118 -3.40 -6.37 -10.55
C LEU A 118 -2.49 -7.59 -10.71
N ALA A 119 -2.19 -8.32 -9.64
CA ALA A 119 -1.37 -9.52 -9.72
C ALA A 119 -1.97 -10.54 -10.69
N ALA A 120 -1.12 -11.04 -11.58
CA ALA A 120 -1.41 -12.17 -12.41
C ALA A 120 -1.18 -13.46 -11.60
N PRO A 121 -1.98 -14.51 -11.81
CA PRO A 121 -1.79 -15.79 -11.12
C PRO A 121 -0.47 -16.41 -11.54
N ARG A 122 0.56 -16.27 -10.70
CA ARG A 122 1.90 -16.80 -10.93
C ARG A 122 2.58 -17.13 -9.59
N LEU A 123 3.27 -18.27 -9.57
CA LEU A 123 4.07 -18.72 -8.45
C LEU A 123 5.55 -18.62 -8.81
N PHE A 124 6.37 -18.32 -7.81
CA PHE A 124 7.83 -18.22 -7.95
C PHE A 124 8.52 -19.09 -6.90
N GLU A 125 9.71 -19.58 -7.26
CA GLU A 125 10.56 -20.36 -6.35
C GLU A 125 11.34 -19.46 -5.39
N THR A 126 11.58 -18.21 -5.78
CA THR A 126 12.31 -17.23 -4.96
C THR A 126 11.60 -15.88 -4.96
N GLU A 127 11.77 -15.13 -3.88
CA GLU A 127 11.36 -13.73 -3.78
C GLU A 127 12.02 -12.85 -4.86
N ALA A 128 13.31 -13.12 -5.15
CA ALA A 128 14.08 -12.39 -6.13
C ALA A 128 13.50 -12.52 -7.55
N ASP A 129 13.13 -13.74 -7.94
CA ASP A 129 12.48 -13.98 -9.24
C ASP A 129 11.11 -13.31 -9.31
N CYS A 130 10.36 -13.36 -8.21
CA CYS A 130 9.06 -12.72 -8.08
C CYS A 130 9.17 -11.21 -8.31
N ILE A 131 10.02 -10.51 -7.54
CA ILE A 131 10.16 -9.06 -7.66
C ILE A 131 10.74 -8.64 -9.01
N ALA A 132 11.69 -9.40 -9.56
CA ALA A 132 12.27 -9.12 -10.87
C ALA A 132 11.21 -9.20 -11.98
N TRP A 133 10.36 -10.22 -11.95
CA TRP A 133 9.28 -10.39 -12.91
C TRP A 133 8.25 -9.26 -12.83
N VAL A 134 7.87 -8.84 -11.62
CA VAL A 134 6.91 -7.74 -11.43
C VAL A 134 7.49 -6.42 -11.95
N LYS A 135 8.76 -6.12 -11.62
CA LYS A 135 9.44 -4.91 -12.12
C LYS A 135 9.50 -4.88 -13.64
N GLN A 136 9.89 -5.99 -14.29
CA GLN A 136 9.87 -6.10 -15.75
C GLN A 136 8.45 -5.92 -16.35
N GLY A 137 7.42 -6.36 -15.64
CA GLY A 137 6.02 -6.08 -16.00
C GLY A 137 5.72 -4.58 -15.99
N ILE A 138 6.09 -3.90 -14.92
CA ILE A 138 5.90 -2.44 -14.75
C ILE A 138 6.70 -1.66 -15.81
N ASP A 139 7.96 -2.00 -16.04
CA ASP A 139 8.85 -1.31 -16.99
C ASP A 139 8.35 -1.37 -18.44
N ARG A 140 7.66 -2.45 -18.81
CA ARG A 140 7.05 -2.59 -20.14
C ARG A 140 5.85 -1.67 -20.36
N ILE A 141 5.15 -1.32 -19.28
CA ILE A 141 3.97 -0.44 -19.31
C ILE A 141 4.39 1.02 -19.13
N HIS A 142 5.38 1.25 -18.27
CA HIS A 142 5.95 2.55 -17.96
C HIS A 142 7.47 2.49 -18.17
N PRO A 143 7.94 2.76 -19.41
CA PRO A 143 9.36 2.76 -19.69
C PRO A 143 10.06 3.76 -18.77
N ILE A 144 11.13 3.32 -18.11
CA ILE A 144 12.04 4.26 -17.45
C ILE A 144 12.66 5.10 -18.55
N VAL A 145 12.24 6.36 -18.68
CA VAL A 145 12.92 7.31 -19.55
C VAL A 145 14.24 7.63 -18.86
N ALA A 146 15.32 7.01 -19.33
CA ALA A 146 16.66 7.40 -18.95
C ALA A 146 16.90 8.82 -19.49
N THR A 147 16.78 9.83 -18.63
CA THR A 147 17.27 11.18 -18.92
C THR A 147 18.79 11.08 -19.04
N HIS A 148 19.29 10.92 -20.27
CA HIS A 148 20.65 11.29 -20.58
C HIS A 148 20.69 12.81 -20.60
N ASP A 149 20.98 13.41 -19.45
CA ASP A 149 21.42 14.79 -19.41
C ASP A 149 22.78 14.84 -20.12
N SER A 150 22.78 15.47 -21.30
CA SER A 150 23.99 15.83 -22.05
C SER A 150 24.47 17.21 -21.62
#